data_AF-G2P7F6-F1
#
_entry.id   AF-G2P7F6-F1
#
_cell.length_a   1.000
_cell.length_b   1.000
_cell.length_c   1.000
_cell.angle_alpha   90.00
_cell.angle_beta   90.00
_cell.angle_gamma   90.00
#
_symmetry.space_group_name_H-M   'P 1'
#
loop_
_entity.id
_entity.type
_entity.pdbx_description
1 polymer ?
#
loop_
_entity_poly.entity_id
_entity_poly.type
_entity_poly.pdbx_seq_one_letter_code
_entity_poly.pdbx_strand_id
1 'polypeptide(L)'
;MPSFDAPFDTPEPISVTAHVEAGSIRFIAADRLDTLVDVRPRDPKKDQDVRAADQSEVRYASGLLTIRTPKQRYLIGRTGTVDVTVELPTGSQVEMTGAWAQVHGEGRLGEVRVKTSSGDVRLDTTGPLHLIASHGTITVDRVEGPAEITTSSGSLRVGAIDGAAVLKNSHGTTTVGDALGDLRVSGANGDIFIEHAEGSVTATTAHGAVRLDEVARGTVQLETSYGAIDVGIREGTAAWLDVSSSAGQVINALTASESPDKSEDTAEVRARTRFGNINIRRARA
;
A
#
# COMPACT_ATOMS: atom_id res chain seq x y z
N MET A 1 -19.26 -21.77 21.07
CA MET A 1 -18.02 -21.13 20.59
C MET A 1 -17.23 -22.16 19.82
N PRO A 2 -17.28 -22.15 18.48
CA PRO A 2 -16.37 -22.95 17.68
C PRO A 2 -15.00 -22.28 17.73
N SER A 3 -14.17 -22.67 18.69
CA SER A 3 -12.74 -22.59 18.49
C SER A 3 -12.38 -23.70 17.49
N PHE A 4 -11.79 -23.34 16.36
CA PHE A 4 -11.20 -24.34 15.46
C PHE A 4 -9.84 -24.72 16.06
N ASP A 5 -9.86 -25.33 17.25
CA ASP A 5 -8.67 -25.60 18.08
C ASP A 5 -7.71 -26.63 17.48
N ALA A 6 -8.12 -27.33 16.40
CA ALA A 6 -7.26 -28.28 15.72
C ALA A 6 -6.44 -27.55 14.63
N PRO A 7 -5.11 -27.48 14.76
CA PRO A 7 -4.26 -26.98 13.68
C PRO A 7 -4.41 -27.83 12.42
N PHE A 8 -4.35 -27.18 11.27
CA PHE A 8 -4.19 -27.86 9.99
C PHE A 8 -2.71 -28.12 9.73
N ASP A 9 -2.36 -29.34 9.30
CA ASP A 9 -1.00 -29.67 8.89
C ASP A 9 -0.70 -28.99 7.54
N THR A 10 0.24 -28.04 7.55
CA THR A 10 0.57 -27.16 6.42
C THR A 10 2.09 -26.93 6.37
N PRO A 11 2.88 -27.97 6.01
CA PRO A 11 4.33 -27.86 5.97
C PRO A 11 4.83 -26.95 4.84
N GLU A 12 3.96 -26.57 3.90
CA GLU A 12 4.24 -25.66 2.80
C GLU A 12 3.31 -24.44 2.86
N PRO A 13 3.70 -23.29 2.28
CA PRO A 13 2.85 -22.11 2.20
C PRO A 13 1.51 -22.40 1.51
N ILE A 14 0.42 -21.87 2.09
CA ILE A 14 -0.94 -22.13 1.63
C ILE A 14 -1.55 -20.92 0.90
N SER A 15 -2.71 -21.11 0.31
CA SER A 15 -3.58 -20.02 -0.14
C SER A 15 -4.70 -19.81 0.87
N VAL A 16 -5.01 -18.55 1.20
CA VAL A 16 -6.11 -18.19 2.08
C VAL A 16 -7.12 -17.33 1.33
N THR A 17 -8.39 -17.70 1.36
CA THR A 17 -9.51 -16.86 0.91
C THR A 17 -10.39 -16.53 2.10
N ALA A 18 -10.31 -15.28 2.56
CA ALA A 18 -11.07 -14.78 3.68
C ALA A 18 -12.16 -13.79 3.22
N HIS A 19 -13.35 -13.96 3.78
CA HIS A 19 -14.44 -13.00 3.67
C HIS A 19 -14.92 -12.63 5.08
N VAL A 20 -14.55 -11.42 5.53
CA VAL A 20 -14.95 -10.86 6.83
C VAL A 20 -15.78 -9.60 6.58
N GLU A 21 -17.08 -9.68 6.84
CA GLU A 21 -18.01 -8.59 6.55
C GLU A 21 -17.75 -7.37 7.44
N ALA A 22 -17.58 -7.59 8.75
CA ALA A 22 -17.32 -6.56 9.74
C ALA A 22 -16.41 -7.07 10.87
N GLY A 23 -15.40 -6.27 11.22
CA GLY A 23 -14.51 -6.53 12.36
C GLY A 23 -13.04 -6.44 12.01
N SER A 24 -12.26 -7.43 12.43
CA SER A 24 -10.84 -7.48 12.10
C SER A 24 -10.40 -8.86 11.67
N ILE A 25 -9.40 -8.90 10.80
CA ILE A 25 -8.66 -10.11 10.47
C ILE A 25 -7.17 -9.84 10.60
N ARG A 26 -6.47 -10.75 11.27
CA ARG A 26 -5.03 -10.74 11.43
C ARG A 26 -4.43 -12.00 10.82
N PHE A 27 -3.47 -11.82 9.92
CA PHE A 27 -2.63 -12.87 9.39
C PHE A 27 -1.25 -12.78 10.06
N ILE A 28 -0.79 -13.85 10.69
CA ILE A 28 0.52 -13.93 11.32
C ILE A 28 1.33 -14.96 10.55
N ALA A 29 2.28 -14.48 9.74
CA ALA A 29 3.14 -15.31 8.91
C ALA A 29 4.48 -15.60 9.61
N ALA A 30 4.69 -16.85 9.98
CA ALA A 30 5.88 -17.29 10.72
C ALA A 30 6.47 -18.57 10.11
N ASP A 31 7.71 -18.91 10.51
CA ASP A 31 8.32 -20.20 10.20
C ASP A 31 7.64 -21.29 11.05
N ARG A 32 6.60 -21.90 10.48
CA ARG A 32 5.74 -22.90 11.09
C ARG A 32 5.25 -23.90 10.04
N LEU A 33 4.89 -25.08 10.50
CA LEU A 33 4.45 -26.20 9.64
C LEU A 33 2.95 -26.49 9.78
N ASP A 34 2.22 -25.59 10.44
CA ASP A 34 0.80 -25.74 10.72
C ASP A 34 0.07 -24.41 10.52
N THR A 35 -1.26 -24.49 10.45
CA THR A 35 -2.14 -23.32 10.33
C THR A 35 -3.21 -23.36 11.40
N LEU A 36 -3.29 -22.28 12.17
CA LEU A 36 -4.28 -22.09 13.23
C LEU A 36 -5.25 -20.99 12.82
N VAL A 37 -6.54 -21.21 13.07
CA VAL A 37 -7.59 -20.22 12.82
C VAL A 37 -8.44 -20.07 14.07
N ASP A 38 -8.50 -18.86 14.57
CA ASP A 38 -9.31 -18.50 15.73
C ASP A 38 -10.33 -17.42 15.31
N VAL A 39 -11.60 -17.70 15.54
CA VAL A 39 -12.70 -16.79 15.21
C VAL A 39 -13.46 -16.47 16.49
N ARG A 40 -13.39 -15.21 16.92
CA ARG A 40 -14.01 -14.76 18.17
C ARG A 40 -15.02 -13.64 17.93
N PRO A 41 -16.09 -13.57 18.73
CA PRO A 41 -16.94 -12.39 18.74
C PRO A 41 -16.13 -11.20 19.29
N ARG A 42 -16.26 -10.02 18.67
CA ARG A 42 -15.59 -8.82 19.18
C ARG A 42 -16.08 -8.45 20.58
N ASP A 43 -17.39 -8.48 20.80
CA ASP A 43 -17.99 -8.35 22.12
C ASP A 43 -18.77 -9.63 22.50
N PRO A 44 -18.26 -10.47 23.43
CA PRO A 44 -18.93 -11.71 23.83
C PRO A 44 -20.24 -11.48 24.61
N LYS A 45 -20.53 -10.25 25.04
CA LYS A 45 -21.80 -9.89 25.69
C LYS A 45 -22.86 -9.46 24.68
N LYS A 46 -22.49 -9.29 23.41
CA LYS A 46 -23.39 -8.86 22.35
C LYS A 46 -23.81 -10.08 21.53
N ASP A 47 -25.07 -10.50 21.70
CA ASP A 47 -25.66 -11.66 21.00
C ASP A 47 -25.37 -11.69 19.50
N GLN A 48 -25.35 -10.53 18.86
CA GLN A 48 -25.12 -10.40 17.44
C GLN A 48 -23.68 -10.78 17.03
N ASP A 49 -22.68 -10.41 17.84
CA ASP A 49 -21.28 -10.71 17.60
C ASP A 49 -21.03 -12.21 17.88
N VAL A 50 -21.62 -12.73 18.97
CA VAL A 50 -21.60 -14.17 19.28
C VAL A 50 -22.19 -15.00 18.16
N ARG A 51 -23.37 -14.62 17.64
CA ARG A 51 -24.00 -15.31 16.50
C ARG A 51 -23.15 -15.22 15.23
N ALA A 52 -22.50 -14.09 14.97
CA ALA A 52 -21.64 -13.93 13.80
C ALA A 52 -20.41 -14.85 13.88
N ALA A 53 -19.78 -14.95 15.05
CA ALA A 53 -18.68 -15.88 15.27
C ALA A 53 -19.12 -17.34 15.15
N ASP A 54 -20.22 -17.73 15.81
CA ASP A 54 -20.73 -19.11 15.77
C ASP A 54 -21.20 -19.55 14.36
N GLN A 55 -21.62 -18.61 13.51
CA GLN A 55 -22.02 -18.85 12.11
C GLN A 55 -20.88 -18.71 11.11
N SER A 56 -19.67 -18.39 11.57
CA SER A 56 -18.51 -18.29 10.69
C SER A 56 -18.04 -19.68 10.28
N GLU A 57 -17.75 -19.84 8.99
CA GLU A 57 -17.28 -21.10 8.43
C GLU A 57 -15.77 -21.02 8.17
N VAL A 58 -15.04 -22.01 8.69
CA VAL A 58 -13.63 -22.22 8.38
C VAL A 58 -13.50 -23.60 7.75
N ARG A 59 -12.86 -23.67 6.58
CA ARG A 59 -12.63 -24.92 5.85
C ARG A 59 -11.23 -24.92 5.29
N TYR A 60 -10.53 -26.04 5.43
CA TYR A 60 -9.25 -26.26 4.78
C TYR A 60 -9.34 -27.49 3.89
N ALA A 61 -8.96 -27.35 2.62
CA ALA A 61 -8.90 -28.45 1.68
C ALA A 61 -7.84 -28.17 0.62
N SER A 62 -6.95 -29.15 0.37
CA SER A 62 -5.98 -29.13 -0.73
C SER A 62 -5.12 -27.85 -0.79
N GLY A 63 -4.59 -27.38 0.34
CA GLY A 63 -3.75 -26.16 0.39
C GLY A 63 -4.52 -24.84 0.37
N LEU A 64 -5.86 -24.88 0.35
CA LEU A 64 -6.72 -23.69 0.40
C LEU A 64 -7.47 -23.61 1.73
N LEU A 65 -7.20 -22.56 2.49
CA LEU A 65 -7.96 -22.17 3.67
C LEU A 65 -9.05 -21.17 3.27
N THR A 66 -10.31 -21.50 3.54
CA THR A 66 -11.46 -20.62 3.31
C THR A 66 -12.07 -20.19 4.64
N ILE A 67 -12.18 -18.88 4.85
CA ILE A 67 -12.85 -18.29 6.02
C ILE A 67 -14.01 -17.43 5.53
N ARG A 68 -15.22 -17.66 6.05
CA ARG A 68 -16.41 -16.89 5.65
C ARG A 68 -17.24 -16.53 6.86
N THR A 69 -17.36 -15.23 7.11
CA THR A 69 -18.32 -14.69 8.07
C THR A 69 -19.71 -14.55 7.42
N PRO A 70 -20.80 -14.65 8.19
CA PRO A 70 -22.14 -14.53 7.63
C PRO A 70 -22.40 -13.14 7.07
N LYS A 71 -22.88 -13.08 5.82
CA LYS A 71 -23.39 -11.85 5.22
C LYS A 71 -24.69 -11.41 5.91
N GLN A 72 -24.96 -10.11 5.89
CA GLN A 72 -26.22 -9.54 6.37
C GLN A 72 -27.40 -10.18 5.61
N ARG A 73 -28.16 -11.07 6.27
CA ARG A 73 -29.31 -11.78 5.67
C ARG A 73 -30.66 -11.06 5.85
N TYR A 74 -30.71 -9.98 6.65
CA TYR A 74 -31.96 -9.29 6.98
C TYR A 74 -31.94 -7.81 6.58
N LEU A 75 -33.06 -7.32 6.04
CA LEU A 75 -33.30 -5.90 5.70
C LEU A 75 -33.27 -4.96 6.93
N ILE A 76 -33.25 -5.50 8.16
CA ILE A 76 -33.26 -4.74 9.41
C ILE A 76 -32.25 -5.36 10.38
N GLY A 77 -31.26 -4.58 10.83
CA GLY A 77 -30.28 -4.93 11.88
C GLY A 77 -28.83 -4.88 11.43
N ARG A 78 -27.92 -4.44 12.32
CA ARG A 78 -26.45 -4.36 12.07
C ARG A 78 -25.85 -5.75 11.78
N THR A 79 -24.69 -5.83 11.13
CA THR A 79 -23.91 -7.07 11.05
C THR A 79 -23.17 -7.30 12.37
N GLY A 80 -23.03 -8.56 12.80
CA GLY A 80 -22.19 -8.88 13.94
C GLY A 80 -20.72 -8.69 13.59
N THR A 81 -19.93 -8.34 14.61
CA THR A 81 -18.51 -8.05 14.45
C THR A 81 -17.68 -9.20 14.99
N VAL A 82 -16.71 -9.66 14.20
CA VAL A 82 -15.81 -10.75 14.60
C VAL A 82 -14.36 -10.33 14.49
N ASP A 83 -13.53 -10.91 15.35
CA ASP A 83 -12.08 -10.82 15.26
C ASP A 83 -11.54 -12.19 14.88
N VAL A 84 -10.87 -12.24 13.73
CA VAL A 84 -10.30 -13.45 13.14
C VAL A 84 -8.79 -13.38 13.24
N THR A 85 -8.16 -14.42 13.78
CA THR A 85 -6.70 -14.58 13.76
C THR A 85 -6.35 -15.83 12.96
N VAL A 86 -5.43 -15.69 12.02
CA VAL A 86 -4.92 -16.76 11.17
C VAL A 86 -3.41 -16.78 11.32
N GLU A 87 -2.89 -17.84 11.92
CA GLU A 87 -1.45 -18.05 11.99
C GLU A 87 -1.06 -19.09 10.94
N LEU A 88 -0.12 -18.77 10.05
CA LEU A 88 0.16 -19.54 8.85
C LEU A 88 1.66 -19.53 8.47
N PRO A 89 2.13 -20.46 7.62
CA PRO A 89 3.52 -20.48 7.16
C PRO A 89 3.90 -19.23 6.36
N THR A 90 5.11 -18.71 6.58
CA THR A 90 5.69 -17.61 5.81
C THR A 90 5.59 -17.85 4.30
N GLY A 91 5.24 -16.80 3.54
CA GLY A 91 5.05 -16.87 2.10
C GLY A 91 3.67 -17.34 1.64
N SER A 92 2.74 -17.62 2.57
CA SER A 92 1.36 -17.96 2.20
C SER A 92 0.66 -16.78 1.52
N GLN A 93 -0.20 -17.11 0.55
CA GLN A 93 -0.94 -16.13 -0.23
C GLN A 93 -2.27 -15.80 0.45
N VAL A 94 -2.69 -14.55 0.37
CA VAL A 94 -3.92 -14.08 1.04
C VAL A 94 -4.80 -13.33 0.06
N GLU A 95 -6.05 -13.76 -0.04
CA GLU A 95 -7.13 -13.01 -0.65
C GLU A 95 -8.16 -12.66 0.44
N MET A 96 -8.35 -11.38 0.71
CA MET A 96 -9.25 -10.90 1.76
C MET A 96 -10.28 -9.91 1.18
N THR A 97 -11.56 -10.17 1.46
CA THR A 97 -12.66 -9.28 1.10
C THR A 97 -13.51 -8.90 2.32
N GLY A 98 -13.91 -7.64 2.43
CA GLY A 98 -14.75 -7.17 3.51
C GLY A 98 -15.41 -5.82 3.24
N ALA A 99 -16.42 -5.47 4.02
CA ALA A 99 -17.09 -4.17 3.92
C ALA A 99 -16.62 -3.21 5.02
N TRP A 100 -16.48 -3.71 6.25
CA TRP A 100 -16.06 -2.94 7.44
C TRP A 100 -15.01 -3.71 8.22
N ALA A 101 -13.96 -4.14 7.54
CA ALA A 101 -12.93 -5.02 8.10
C ALA A 101 -11.56 -4.32 8.13
N GLN A 102 -10.94 -4.32 9.31
CA GLN A 102 -9.51 -4.02 9.47
C GLN A 102 -8.70 -5.24 9.08
N VAL A 103 -7.61 -5.04 8.34
CA VAL A 103 -6.75 -6.12 7.85
C VAL A 103 -5.33 -5.89 8.34
N HIS A 104 -4.82 -6.80 9.17
CA HIS A 104 -3.45 -6.77 9.66
C HIS A 104 -2.70 -7.99 9.12
N GLY A 105 -1.53 -7.77 8.53
CA GLY A 105 -0.60 -8.81 8.10
C GLY A 105 0.74 -8.61 8.80
N GLU A 106 1.09 -9.55 9.67
CA GLU A 106 2.34 -9.56 10.44
C GLU A 106 3.30 -10.59 9.85
N GLY A 107 4.58 -10.23 9.74
CA GLY A 107 5.59 -11.06 9.10
C GLY A 107 5.57 -10.99 7.56
N ARG A 108 6.17 -12.00 6.91
CA ARG A 108 6.34 -12.04 5.44
C ARG A 108 5.27 -12.92 4.78
N LEU A 109 4.28 -12.27 4.19
CA LEU A 109 3.25 -12.88 3.36
C LEU A 109 3.74 -13.06 1.91
N GLY A 110 3.12 -13.98 1.19
CA GLY A 110 3.29 -14.15 -0.26
C GLY A 110 2.52 -13.08 -1.03
N GLU A 111 1.83 -13.45 -2.10
CA GLU A 111 0.92 -12.53 -2.80
C GLU A 111 -0.26 -12.16 -1.90
N VAL A 112 -0.58 -10.87 -1.83
CA VAL A 112 -1.69 -10.34 -1.03
C VAL A 112 -2.67 -9.57 -1.93
N ARG A 113 -3.93 -9.98 -1.89
CA ARG A 113 -5.05 -9.31 -2.55
C ARG A 113 -6.07 -8.90 -1.50
N VAL A 114 -6.32 -7.60 -1.35
CA VAL A 114 -7.27 -7.07 -0.36
C VAL A 114 -8.29 -6.18 -1.05
N LYS A 115 -9.57 -6.41 -0.77
CA LYS A 115 -10.65 -5.52 -1.17
C LYS A 115 -11.52 -5.19 0.04
N THR A 116 -11.48 -3.94 0.48
CA THR A 116 -12.28 -3.44 1.60
C THR A 116 -12.99 -2.14 1.27
N SER A 117 -14.22 -1.95 1.76
CA SER A 117 -14.88 -0.65 1.61
C SER A 117 -14.45 0.32 2.73
N SER A 118 -14.26 -0.18 3.94
CA SER A 118 -13.91 0.61 5.10
C SER A 118 -13.09 -0.20 6.08
N GLY A 119 -12.03 0.38 6.60
CA GLY A 119 -11.13 -0.24 7.57
C GLY A 119 -9.68 -0.01 7.20
N ASP A 120 -8.84 0.08 8.23
CA ASP A 120 -7.41 0.26 8.03
C ASP A 120 -6.77 -1.05 7.55
N VAL A 121 -5.75 -0.91 6.70
CA VAL A 121 -4.95 -2.03 6.22
C VAL A 121 -3.50 -1.79 6.65
N ARG A 122 -2.95 -2.70 7.45
CA ARG A 122 -1.55 -2.69 7.87
C ARG A 122 -0.88 -3.99 7.44
N LEU A 123 0.17 -3.91 6.65
CA LEU A 123 0.95 -5.08 6.21
C LEU A 123 2.43 -4.83 6.49
N ASP A 124 3.11 -5.77 7.12
CA ASP A 124 4.56 -5.68 7.32
C ASP A 124 5.29 -5.94 5.99
N THR A 125 5.48 -7.21 5.60
CA THR A 125 6.10 -7.57 4.33
C THR A 125 5.18 -8.45 3.52
N THR A 126 5.03 -8.13 2.24
CA THR A 126 4.23 -8.90 1.28
C THR A 126 5.06 -9.12 0.02
N GLY A 127 4.78 -10.20 -0.72
CA GLY A 127 5.12 -10.32 -2.13
C GLY A 127 4.28 -9.37 -2.99
N PRO A 128 3.86 -9.76 -4.21
CA PRO A 128 2.99 -8.93 -5.04
C PRO A 128 1.73 -8.47 -4.29
N LEU A 129 1.37 -7.19 -4.41
CA LEU A 129 0.27 -6.59 -3.68
C LEU A 129 -0.78 -6.01 -4.63
N HIS A 130 -2.03 -6.41 -4.46
CA HIS A 130 -3.19 -5.76 -5.09
C HIS A 130 -4.20 -5.34 -4.02
N LEU A 131 -4.33 -4.05 -3.77
CA LEU A 131 -5.14 -3.51 -2.68
C LEU A 131 -6.14 -2.48 -3.21
N ILE A 132 -7.43 -2.73 -2.97
CA ILE A 132 -8.52 -1.78 -3.24
C ILE A 132 -9.21 -1.44 -1.92
N ALA A 133 -9.12 -0.19 -1.51
CA ALA A 133 -9.83 0.34 -0.34
C ALA A 133 -10.68 1.56 -0.73
N SER A 134 -11.82 1.79 -0.09
CA SER A 134 -12.54 3.07 -0.28
C SER A 134 -12.22 4.06 0.84
N HIS A 135 -12.20 3.60 2.09
CA HIS A 135 -11.93 4.44 3.25
C HIS A 135 -11.02 3.74 4.25
N GLY A 136 -10.02 4.45 4.75
CA GLY A 136 -9.13 3.96 5.80
C GLY A 136 -7.68 4.33 5.54
N THR A 137 -6.85 4.15 6.55
CA THR A 137 -5.40 4.30 6.45
C THR A 137 -4.80 3.01 5.92
N ILE A 138 -3.93 3.13 4.91
CA ILE A 138 -3.15 2.01 4.39
C ILE A 138 -1.70 2.23 4.79
N THR A 139 -1.10 1.26 5.47
CA THR A 139 0.33 1.24 5.76
C THR A 139 0.91 -0.11 5.33
N VAL A 140 1.92 -0.08 4.49
CA VAL A 140 2.66 -1.27 4.06
C VAL A 140 4.14 -1.02 4.30
N ASP A 141 4.82 -1.85 5.09
CA ASP A 141 6.22 -1.58 5.40
C ASP A 141 7.14 -1.98 4.22
N ARG A 142 6.92 -3.13 3.57
CA ARG A 142 7.65 -3.55 2.36
C ARG A 142 6.80 -4.38 1.39
N VAL A 143 6.95 -4.09 0.09
CA VAL A 143 6.40 -4.90 -1.01
C VAL A 143 7.54 -5.49 -1.85
N GLU A 144 7.73 -6.80 -1.75
CA GLU A 144 8.69 -7.59 -2.52
C GLU A 144 8.08 -8.02 -3.85
N GLY A 145 8.01 -7.10 -4.80
CA GLY A 145 7.42 -7.33 -6.12
C GLY A 145 6.57 -6.15 -6.59
N PRO A 146 5.69 -6.37 -7.59
CA PRO A 146 4.83 -5.31 -8.09
C PRO A 146 3.70 -4.96 -7.10
N ALA A 147 3.30 -3.69 -7.09
CA ALA A 147 2.22 -3.19 -6.24
C ALA A 147 1.16 -2.44 -7.06
N GLU A 148 -0.11 -2.75 -6.87
CA GLU A 148 -1.23 -1.93 -7.32
C GLU A 148 -2.13 -1.59 -6.14
N ILE A 149 -2.13 -0.33 -5.73
CA ILE A 149 -2.91 0.15 -4.58
C ILE A 149 -3.85 1.25 -5.06
N THR A 150 -5.15 1.05 -4.88
CA THR A 150 -6.19 2.03 -5.17
C THR A 150 -6.95 2.35 -3.90
N THR A 151 -6.93 3.61 -3.48
CA THR A 151 -7.72 4.13 -2.38
C THR A 151 -8.50 5.39 -2.77
N SER A 152 -9.73 5.51 -2.24
CA SER A 152 -10.57 6.69 -2.50
C SER A 152 -10.35 7.80 -1.47
N SER A 153 -10.11 7.44 -0.22
CA SER A 153 -9.96 8.37 0.89
C SER A 153 -9.13 7.77 2.03
N GLY A 154 -8.12 8.50 2.48
CA GLY A 154 -7.26 8.14 3.61
C GLY A 154 -5.78 8.41 3.31
N SER A 155 -4.92 8.18 4.28
CA SER A 155 -3.47 8.22 4.06
C SER A 155 -2.98 6.88 3.53
N LEU A 156 -2.09 6.94 2.53
CA LEU A 156 -1.38 5.80 1.99
C LEU A 156 0.10 5.96 2.33
N ARG A 157 0.66 5.02 3.09
CA ARG A 157 2.09 4.95 3.37
C ARG A 157 2.64 3.61 2.91
N VAL A 158 3.68 3.65 2.08
CA VAL A 158 4.46 2.46 1.72
C VAL A 158 5.92 2.72 2.08
N GLY A 159 6.52 1.83 2.87
CA GLY A 159 7.91 1.96 3.30
C GLY A 159 8.87 1.70 2.14
N ALA A 160 8.90 0.49 1.61
CA ALA A 160 9.72 0.12 0.46
C ALA A 160 8.95 -0.69 -0.59
N ILE A 161 9.26 -0.48 -1.87
CA ILE A 161 8.70 -1.22 -3.00
C ILE A 161 9.86 -1.67 -3.90
N ASP A 162 10.00 -2.99 -4.03
CA ASP A 162 11.10 -3.57 -4.80
C ASP A 162 10.81 -3.62 -6.31
N GLY A 163 9.54 -3.77 -6.69
CA GLY A 163 9.09 -3.86 -8.07
C GLY A 163 8.38 -2.60 -8.59
N ALA A 164 7.73 -2.72 -9.75
CA ALA A 164 6.94 -1.64 -10.32
C ALA A 164 5.65 -1.39 -9.52
N ALA A 165 5.32 -0.13 -9.27
CA ALA A 165 4.16 0.25 -8.45
C ALA A 165 3.22 1.25 -9.14
N VAL A 166 1.93 1.01 -8.98
CA VAL A 166 0.85 1.94 -9.36
C VAL A 166 0.02 2.26 -8.12
N LEU A 167 0.15 3.49 -7.64
CA LEU A 167 -0.55 4.00 -6.46
C LEU A 167 -1.57 5.04 -6.90
N LYS A 168 -2.83 4.85 -6.54
CA LYS A 168 -3.92 5.79 -6.81
C LYS A 168 -4.59 6.17 -5.50
N ASN A 169 -4.54 7.45 -5.15
CA ASN A 169 -5.23 7.98 -3.98
C ASN A 169 -6.02 9.22 -4.37
N SER A 170 -7.34 9.17 -4.26
CA SER A 170 -8.15 10.34 -4.62
C SER A 170 -8.12 11.44 -3.55
N HIS A 171 -8.08 11.08 -2.26
CA HIS A 171 -8.10 12.04 -1.17
C HIS A 171 -7.19 11.60 -0.03
N GLY A 172 -6.24 12.47 0.33
CA GLY A 172 -5.28 12.24 1.39
C GLY A 172 -3.85 12.08 0.89
N THR A 173 -2.92 12.11 1.83
CA THR A 173 -1.48 12.10 1.54
C THR A 173 -1.02 10.70 1.10
N THR A 174 -0.15 10.67 0.11
CA THR A 174 0.58 9.48 -0.30
C THR A 174 2.05 9.64 0.03
N THR A 175 2.60 8.72 0.81
CA THR A 175 4.02 8.68 1.17
C THR A 175 4.62 7.35 0.72
N VAL A 176 5.71 7.42 -0.04
CA VAL A 176 6.55 6.28 -0.41
C VAL A 176 7.95 6.55 0.13
N GLY A 177 8.51 5.62 0.91
CA GLY A 177 9.90 5.70 1.35
C GLY A 177 10.83 5.40 0.17
N ASP A 178 11.08 4.12 -0.07
CA ASP A 178 12.00 3.65 -1.10
C ASP A 178 11.24 3.02 -2.28
N ALA A 179 11.46 3.55 -3.48
CA ALA A 179 10.98 2.98 -4.73
C ALA A 179 12.16 2.45 -5.56
N LEU A 180 12.38 1.13 -5.51
CA LEU A 180 13.48 0.47 -6.22
C LEU A 180 13.17 0.24 -7.70
N GLY A 181 11.88 0.04 -8.03
CA GLY A 181 11.37 -0.08 -9.38
C GLY A 181 10.69 1.21 -9.89
N ASP A 182 10.01 1.11 -11.03
CA ASP A 182 9.24 2.22 -11.59
C ASP A 182 8.01 2.53 -10.74
N LEU A 183 7.81 3.79 -10.40
CA LEU A 183 6.71 4.25 -9.54
C LEU A 183 5.77 5.19 -10.30
N ARG A 184 4.48 4.85 -10.33
CA ARG A 184 3.42 5.71 -10.82
C ARG A 184 2.45 6.06 -9.69
N VAL A 185 2.36 7.34 -9.33
CA VAL A 185 1.44 7.85 -8.32
C VAL A 185 0.43 8.80 -8.95
N SER A 186 -0.86 8.57 -8.71
CA SER A 186 -1.94 9.44 -9.14
C SER A 186 -2.77 9.89 -7.94
N GLY A 187 -2.60 11.16 -7.58
CA GLY A 187 -3.39 11.91 -6.60
C GLY A 187 -4.52 12.70 -7.25
N ALA A 188 -5.53 13.08 -6.46
CA ALA A 188 -6.43 14.17 -6.83
C ALA A 188 -6.37 15.32 -5.81
N ASN A 189 -6.60 15.02 -4.52
CA ASN A 189 -6.60 15.99 -3.44
C ASN A 189 -5.71 15.52 -2.27
N GLY A 190 -4.42 15.76 -2.40
CA GLY A 190 -3.44 15.36 -1.40
C GLY A 190 -2.01 15.51 -1.90
N ASP A 191 -1.11 15.64 -0.94
CA ASP A 191 0.32 15.72 -1.20
C ASP A 191 0.89 14.34 -1.53
N ILE A 192 1.92 14.33 -2.37
CA ILE A 192 2.68 13.14 -2.72
C ILE A 192 4.11 13.36 -2.24
N PHE A 193 4.58 12.48 -1.36
CA PHE A 193 5.94 12.47 -0.83
C PHE A 193 6.63 11.17 -1.22
N ILE A 194 7.79 11.27 -1.86
CA ILE A 194 8.64 10.14 -2.23
C ILE A 194 10.02 10.44 -1.65
N GLU A 195 10.53 9.56 -0.78
CA GLU A 195 11.81 9.80 -0.11
C GLU A 195 12.98 9.47 -1.05
N HIS A 196 13.04 8.24 -1.56
CA HIS A 196 14.08 7.79 -2.49
C HIS A 196 13.49 7.05 -3.68
N ALA A 197 13.94 7.43 -4.88
CA ALA A 197 13.61 6.73 -6.12
C ALA A 197 14.88 6.27 -6.85
N GLU A 198 14.99 4.96 -7.04
CA GLU A 198 16.04 4.33 -7.84
C GLU A 198 15.64 4.15 -9.31
N GLY A 199 14.33 4.13 -9.60
CA GLY A 199 13.74 3.96 -10.92
C GLY A 199 13.04 5.22 -11.45
N SER A 200 12.29 5.04 -12.54
CA SER A 200 11.51 6.13 -13.11
C SER A 200 10.30 6.46 -12.24
N VAL A 201 9.97 7.74 -12.11
CA VAL A 201 8.84 8.21 -11.29
C VAL A 201 7.89 9.02 -12.16
N THR A 202 6.60 8.68 -12.10
CA THR A 202 5.54 9.56 -12.60
C THR A 202 4.57 9.87 -11.47
N ALA A 203 4.50 11.13 -11.04
CA ALA A 203 3.57 11.58 -10.01
C ALA A 203 2.68 12.70 -10.54
N THR A 204 1.36 12.53 -10.41
CA THR A 204 0.39 13.54 -10.84
C THR A 204 -0.61 13.80 -9.72
N THR A 205 -0.91 15.06 -9.40
CA THR A 205 -1.99 15.44 -8.48
C THR A 205 -2.72 16.69 -8.98
N ALA A 206 -4.00 16.85 -8.68
CA ALA A 206 -4.71 18.09 -9.04
C ALA A 206 -4.45 19.18 -8.00
N HIS A 207 -4.55 18.82 -6.72
CA HIS A 207 -4.34 19.71 -5.58
C HIS A 207 -3.43 19.02 -4.57
N GLY A 208 -2.24 19.59 -4.36
CA GLY A 208 -1.24 19.07 -3.45
C GLY A 208 0.17 19.36 -3.93
N ALA A 209 1.09 19.42 -2.99
CA ALA A 209 2.52 19.46 -3.27
C ALA A 209 3.03 18.08 -3.70
N VAL A 210 4.03 18.09 -4.57
CA VAL A 210 4.75 16.87 -4.97
C VAL A 210 6.20 17.04 -4.55
N ARG A 211 6.67 16.16 -3.68
CA ARG A 211 8.05 16.19 -3.19
C ARG A 211 8.72 14.86 -3.44
N LEU A 212 9.83 14.90 -4.16
CA LEU A 212 10.75 13.80 -4.38
C LEU A 212 12.08 14.19 -3.74
N ASP A 213 12.45 13.55 -2.63
CA ASP A 213 13.62 13.97 -1.84
C ASP A 213 14.94 13.58 -2.47
N GLU A 214 14.98 12.43 -3.13
CA GLU A 214 16.12 11.97 -3.91
C GLU A 214 15.67 11.10 -5.10
N VAL A 215 16.21 11.40 -6.28
CA VAL A 215 16.21 10.49 -7.43
C VAL A 215 17.62 10.13 -7.86
N ALA A 216 17.84 8.84 -8.07
CA ALA A 216 19.11 8.28 -8.53
C ALA A 216 19.27 8.36 -10.05
N ARG A 217 18.27 7.88 -10.81
CA ARG A 217 18.33 7.75 -12.27
C ARG A 217 16.92 7.63 -12.88
N GLY A 218 16.84 7.68 -14.22
CA GLY A 218 15.61 7.41 -14.96
C GLY A 218 14.81 8.68 -15.28
N THR A 219 13.55 8.51 -15.67
CA THR A 219 12.68 9.63 -16.03
C THR A 219 11.79 9.99 -14.85
N VAL A 220 11.79 11.27 -14.48
CA VAL A 220 10.96 11.85 -13.42
C VAL A 220 9.95 12.80 -14.06
N GLN A 221 8.68 12.43 -14.06
CA GLN A 221 7.58 13.28 -14.53
C GLN A 221 6.69 13.66 -13.34
N LEU A 222 6.72 14.93 -12.96
CA LEU A 222 5.94 15.46 -11.83
C LEU A 222 4.99 16.55 -12.32
N GLU A 223 3.70 16.39 -12.05
CA GLU A 223 2.68 17.32 -12.49
C GLU A 223 1.71 17.65 -11.35
N THR A 224 1.49 18.95 -11.10
CA THR A 224 0.43 19.43 -10.20
C THR A 224 -0.29 20.63 -10.77
N SER A 225 -1.61 20.75 -10.58
CA SER A 225 -2.31 21.99 -10.97
C SER A 225 -2.16 23.07 -9.91
N TYR A 226 -2.21 22.68 -8.63
CA TYR A 226 -2.10 23.58 -7.49
C TYR A 226 -1.20 22.96 -6.43
N GLY A 227 0.01 23.48 -6.31
CA GLY A 227 1.00 22.99 -5.36
C GLY A 227 2.42 23.27 -5.82
N ALA A 228 3.34 23.23 -4.85
CA ALA A 228 4.75 23.29 -5.13
C ALA A 228 5.28 21.93 -5.58
N ILE A 229 6.35 21.94 -6.36
CA ILE A 229 7.12 20.73 -6.68
C ILE A 229 8.52 20.90 -6.11
N ASP A 230 8.97 19.95 -5.30
CA ASP A 230 10.33 19.89 -4.78
C ASP A 230 11.00 18.62 -5.30
N VAL A 231 12.17 18.76 -5.94
CA VAL A 231 12.94 17.62 -6.47
C VAL A 231 14.38 17.69 -5.98
N GLY A 232 14.83 16.63 -5.31
CA GLY A 232 16.23 16.39 -5.00
C GLY A 232 16.85 15.41 -5.97
N ILE A 233 17.99 15.79 -6.57
CA ILE A 233 18.79 14.92 -7.42
C ILE A 233 19.94 14.34 -6.60
N ARG A 234 20.17 13.02 -6.67
CA ARG A 234 21.31 12.36 -6.03
C ARG A 234 22.64 13.03 -6.44
N GLU A 235 23.59 13.05 -5.52
CA GLU A 235 24.95 13.52 -5.83
C GLU A 235 25.62 12.61 -6.86
N GLY A 236 26.35 13.19 -7.81
CA GLY A 236 26.97 12.44 -8.92
C GLY A 236 26.03 12.08 -10.08
N THR A 237 24.72 12.28 -9.94
CA THR A 237 23.76 12.09 -11.05
C THR A 237 23.69 13.34 -11.91
N ALA A 238 23.83 13.19 -13.23
CA ALA A 238 23.59 14.26 -14.18
C ALA A 238 22.08 14.43 -14.42
N ALA A 239 21.59 15.67 -14.36
CA ALA A 239 20.16 15.95 -14.51
C ALA A 239 19.88 16.77 -15.77
N TRP A 240 19.00 16.27 -16.62
CA TRP A 240 18.38 17.06 -17.68
C TRP A 240 17.05 17.61 -17.19
N LEU A 241 16.84 18.91 -17.32
CA LEU A 241 15.69 19.60 -16.71
C LEU A 241 14.79 20.25 -17.78
N ASP A 242 13.52 19.84 -17.81
CA ASP A 242 12.41 20.54 -18.46
C ASP A 242 11.38 20.92 -17.40
N VAL A 243 11.50 22.15 -16.89
CA VAL A 243 10.76 22.60 -15.72
C VAL A 243 10.01 23.89 -16.03
N SER A 244 8.70 23.91 -15.77
CA SER A 244 7.86 25.07 -16.07
C SER A 244 6.80 25.29 -15.01
N SER A 245 6.66 26.54 -14.54
CA SER A 245 5.52 26.98 -13.73
C SER A 245 4.75 28.09 -14.46
N SER A 246 3.42 27.97 -14.59
CA SER A 246 2.62 29.04 -15.21
C SER A 246 2.47 30.27 -14.32
N ALA A 247 2.30 30.05 -13.02
CA ALA A 247 2.11 31.10 -12.02
C ALA A 247 2.85 30.72 -10.73
N GLY A 248 4.16 30.98 -10.75
CA GLY A 248 5.08 30.75 -9.65
C GLY A 248 6.53 30.91 -10.10
N GLN A 249 7.47 30.56 -9.24
CA GLN A 249 8.90 30.67 -9.53
C GLN A 249 9.53 29.29 -9.71
N VAL A 250 10.53 29.21 -10.58
CA VAL A 250 11.41 28.04 -10.72
C VAL A 250 12.76 28.40 -10.12
N ILE A 251 13.17 27.68 -9.09
CA ILE A 251 14.47 27.84 -8.43
C ILE A 251 15.29 26.58 -8.71
N ASN A 252 16.38 26.75 -9.45
CA ASN A 252 17.34 25.68 -9.70
C ASN A 252 18.62 25.96 -8.91
N ALA A 253 18.91 25.10 -7.94
CA ALA A 253 20.13 25.16 -7.13
C ALA A 253 21.21 24.18 -7.60
N LEU A 254 21.04 23.50 -8.74
CA LEU A 254 22.07 22.64 -9.33
C LEU A 254 23.16 23.48 -10.00
N THR A 255 24.41 23.07 -9.82
CA THR A 255 25.53 23.61 -10.61
C THR A 255 25.40 23.14 -12.05
N ALA A 256 25.46 24.08 -13.00
CA ALA A 256 25.51 23.74 -14.42
C ALA A 256 26.79 22.94 -14.73
N SER A 257 26.65 21.83 -15.43
CA SER A 257 27.75 21.02 -15.93
C SER A 257 27.55 20.76 -17.42
N GLU A 258 28.64 20.57 -18.17
CA GLU A 258 28.57 20.04 -19.53
C GLU A 258 28.02 18.61 -19.52
N SER A 259 27.67 18.09 -20.71
CA SER A 259 26.99 16.81 -20.89
C SER A 259 27.63 15.68 -20.06
N PRO A 260 26.84 14.82 -19.40
CA PRO A 260 27.37 13.75 -18.55
C PRO A 260 28.43 12.91 -19.27
N ASP A 261 29.50 12.57 -18.56
CA ASP A 261 30.38 11.48 -18.98
C ASP A 261 29.57 10.18 -19.00
N LYS A 262 29.82 9.30 -19.98
CA LYS A 262 29.01 8.10 -20.26
C LYS A 262 28.87 7.10 -19.09
N SER A 263 29.58 7.31 -17.97
CA SER A 263 29.51 6.46 -16.78
C SER A 263 28.72 7.05 -15.62
N GLU A 264 28.09 8.21 -15.78
CA GLU A 264 27.27 8.84 -14.74
C GLU A 264 25.80 8.45 -14.89
N ASP A 265 25.16 8.11 -13.77
CA ASP A 265 23.71 7.96 -13.72
C ASP A 265 23.05 9.26 -14.22
N THR A 266 22.02 9.12 -15.05
CA THR A 266 21.31 10.26 -15.64
C THR A 266 19.85 10.26 -15.19
N ALA A 267 19.36 11.43 -14.77
CA ALA A 267 17.96 11.67 -14.44
C ALA A 267 17.35 12.73 -15.39
N GLU A 268 16.28 12.36 -16.09
CA GLU A 268 15.50 13.29 -16.91
C GLU A 268 14.31 13.81 -16.11
N VAL A 269 14.35 15.06 -15.69
CA VAL A 269 13.31 15.66 -14.84
C VAL A 269 12.42 16.57 -15.65
N ARG A 270 11.15 16.19 -15.73
CA ARG A 270 10.06 16.98 -16.30
C ARG A 270 9.10 17.36 -15.18
N ALA A 271 9.10 18.62 -14.78
CA ALA A 271 8.27 19.11 -13.68
C ALA A 271 7.39 20.27 -14.12
N ARG A 272 6.06 20.13 -13.97
CA ARG A 272 5.11 21.17 -14.39
C ARG A 272 4.11 21.48 -13.29
N THR A 273 3.97 22.76 -12.98
CA THR A 273 2.89 23.27 -12.12
C THR A 273 2.17 24.44 -12.74
N ARG A 274 0.84 24.53 -12.56
CA ARG A 274 0.09 25.71 -13.01
C ARG A 274 0.16 26.83 -11.97
N PHE A 275 0.01 26.50 -10.70
CA PHE A 275 0.08 27.45 -9.59
C PHE A 275 0.95 26.88 -8.47
N GLY A 276 2.16 27.42 -8.33
CA GLY A 276 3.12 26.97 -7.32
C GLY A 276 4.56 27.13 -7.77
N ASN A 277 5.47 27.01 -6.81
CA ASN A 277 6.90 27.10 -7.07
C ASN A 277 7.46 25.71 -7.40
N ILE A 278 8.52 25.67 -8.20
CA ILE A 278 9.31 24.46 -8.41
C ILE A 278 10.71 24.69 -7.90
N ASN A 279 11.17 23.86 -6.97
CA ASN A 279 12.55 23.88 -6.49
C ASN A 279 13.27 22.60 -6.90
N ILE A 280 14.41 22.78 -7.58
CA ILE A 280 15.33 21.69 -7.91
C ILE A 280 16.60 21.89 -7.09
N ARG A 281 17.00 20.85 -6.36
CA ARG A 281 18.17 20.86 -5.48
C ARG A 281 18.95 19.56 -5.58
N ARG A 282 20.17 19.55 -5.05
CA ARG A 282 20.83 18.28 -4.70
C ARG A 282 20.13 17.66 -3.49
N ALA A 283 20.02 16.33 -3.48
CA ALA A 283 19.64 15.60 -2.29
C ALA A 283 20.69 15.86 -1.20
N ARG A 284 20.26 16.00 0.05
CA ARG A 284 21.21 16.11 1.16
C ARG A 284 21.62 14.69 1.53
N ALA A 285 22.92 14.41 1.47
CA ALA A 285 23.51 13.19 2.02
C ALA A 285 23.26 13.05 3.53
#